data_AF-A0A3Q3MQP1-F1
#
_entry.id   AF-A0A3Q3MQP1-F1
#
_cell.length_a   1.000
_cell.length_b   1.000
_cell.length_c   1.000
_cell.angle_alpha   90.00
_cell.angle_beta   90.00
_cell.angle_gamma   90.00
#
_symmetry.space_group_name_H-M   'P 1'
#
loop_
_entity.id
_entity.type
_entity.pdbx_description
1 polymer ?
#
loop_
_entity_poly.entity_id
_entity_poly.type
_entity_poly.pdbx_seq_one_letter_code
_entity_poly.pdbx_strand_id
1 'polypeptide(L)'
;MLNAELASDCNNRATLRRRRHTETERQGRIFNDKVRSIGLDKEGLDMQVKEKKKQEEAEKEKQNAYAADMLHNSKVASILHSRQVKEKRAIEKAIVNYQHQCQQENDLNNLDHCRKTDIGDAQMMPPGLVGEDLESKSRLKKQREQLREWLIQQQSEFVQRGAIHTPHSTMTKAEQNWTIKFCSFRALRWRGEKQQPSHKQQSVPFRKQSTSLKSTQSILSHCVSKFMSF
;
A
#
# COMPACT_ATOMS: atom_id res chain seq x y z
N MET A 1 6.74 -106.70 -59.94
CA MET A 1 7.39 -105.50 -60.48
C MET A 1 6.93 -104.32 -59.63
N LEU A 2 7.83 -103.75 -58.83
CA LEU A 2 7.52 -102.58 -58.00
C LEU A 2 7.71 -101.33 -58.84
N ASN A 3 6.62 -100.63 -59.15
CA ASN A 3 6.64 -99.36 -59.85
C ASN A 3 7.23 -98.30 -58.91
N ALA A 4 8.53 -98.02 -59.03
CA ALA A 4 9.19 -96.94 -58.32
C ALA A 4 8.70 -95.61 -58.91
N GLU A 5 7.79 -94.94 -58.22
CA GLU A 5 7.30 -93.62 -58.63
C GLU A 5 8.43 -92.60 -58.45
N LEU A 6 8.84 -91.94 -59.55
CA LEU A 6 9.90 -90.93 -59.52
C LEU A 6 9.41 -89.71 -58.71
N ALA A 7 10.31 -89.06 -57.96
CA ALA A 7 9.97 -87.86 -57.19
C ALA A 7 9.39 -86.72 -58.07
N SER A 8 9.81 -86.65 -59.34
CA SER A 8 9.23 -85.76 -60.36
C SER A 8 7.73 -86.03 -60.59
N ASP A 9 7.32 -87.30 -60.61
CA ASP A 9 5.94 -87.69 -60.88
C ASP A 9 5.03 -87.33 -59.70
N CYS A 10 5.51 -87.51 -58.47
CA CYS A 10 4.83 -87.03 -57.26
C CYS A 10 4.58 -85.51 -57.30
N ASN A 11 5.58 -84.73 -57.68
CA ASN A 11 5.49 -83.27 -57.79
C ASN A 11 4.55 -82.84 -58.92
N ASN A 12 4.62 -83.50 -60.07
CA ASN A 12 3.72 -83.28 -61.21
C ASN A 12 2.27 -83.60 -60.83
N ARG A 13 2.04 -84.68 -60.08
CA ARG A 13 0.72 -85.08 -59.60
C ARG A 13 0.17 -84.07 -58.57
N ALA A 14 1.01 -83.55 -57.69
CA ALA A 14 0.64 -82.53 -56.71
C ALA A 14 0.28 -81.19 -57.38
N THR A 15 1.07 -80.74 -58.35
CA THR A 15 0.78 -79.52 -59.12
C THR A 15 -0.48 -79.66 -59.96
N LEU A 16 -0.70 -80.81 -60.60
CA LEU A 16 -1.92 -81.10 -61.33
C LEU A 16 -3.16 -81.07 -60.42
N ARG A 17 -3.06 -81.65 -59.21
CA ARG A 17 -4.14 -81.62 -58.21
C ARG A 17 -4.49 -80.19 -57.77
N ARG A 18 -3.48 -79.35 -57.48
CA ARG A 18 -3.70 -77.93 -57.15
C ARG A 18 -4.38 -77.18 -58.29
N ARG A 19 -3.92 -77.35 -59.53
CA ARG A 19 -4.53 -76.74 -60.72
C ARG A 19 -5.99 -77.15 -60.88
N ARG A 20 -6.29 -78.44 -60.77
CA ARG A 20 -7.67 -78.95 -60.82
C ARG A 20 -8.53 -78.32 -59.73
N HIS A 21 -8.04 -78.28 -58.50
CA HIS A 21 -8.76 -77.70 -57.37
C HIS A 21 -9.06 -76.21 -57.58
N THR A 22 -8.06 -75.40 -57.94
CA THR A 22 -8.25 -73.97 -58.23
C THR A 22 -9.19 -73.74 -59.42
N GLU A 23 -9.13 -74.59 -60.45
CA GLU A 23 -10.05 -74.50 -61.59
C GLU A 23 -11.48 -74.87 -61.18
N THR A 24 -11.69 -75.87 -60.33
CA THR A 24 -13.01 -76.20 -59.78
C THR A 24 -13.58 -75.02 -58.97
N GLU A 25 -12.76 -74.39 -58.12
CA GLU A 25 -13.17 -73.18 -57.38
C GLU A 25 -13.51 -72.01 -58.31
N ARG A 26 -12.70 -71.81 -59.36
CA ARG A 26 -12.91 -70.75 -60.36
C ARG A 26 -14.21 -70.98 -61.14
N GLN A 27 -14.44 -72.21 -61.59
CA GLN A 27 -15.67 -72.60 -62.28
C GLN A 27 -16.90 -72.38 -61.40
N GLY A 28 -16.81 -72.73 -60.11
CA GLY A 28 -17.87 -72.46 -59.14
C GLY A 28 -18.23 -70.97 -59.04
N ARG A 29 -17.25 -70.06 -59.16
CA ARG A 29 -17.49 -68.60 -59.18
C ARG A 29 -18.04 -68.10 -60.52
N ILE A 30 -17.60 -68.66 -61.65
CA ILE A 30 -17.96 -68.18 -62.99
C ILE A 30 -19.34 -68.67 -63.43
N PHE A 31 -19.68 -69.92 -63.14
CA PHE A 31 -20.93 -70.53 -63.58
C PHE A 31 -22.10 -70.26 -62.63
N ASN A 32 -21.83 -69.80 -61.41
CA ASN A 32 -22.88 -69.38 -60.48
C ASN A 32 -23.24 -67.91 -60.70
N ASP A 33 -24.38 -67.67 -61.36
CA ASP A 33 -24.84 -66.33 -61.75
C ASP A 33 -25.03 -65.38 -60.54
N LYS A 34 -25.42 -65.91 -59.36
CA LYS A 34 -25.58 -65.10 -58.14
C LYS A 34 -24.24 -64.63 -57.58
N VAL A 35 -23.24 -65.51 -57.55
CA VAL A 35 -21.88 -65.17 -57.10
C VAL A 35 -21.24 -64.20 -58.08
N ARG A 36 -21.46 -64.37 -59.39
CA ARG A 36 -20.97 -63.47 -60.43
C ARG A 36 -21.62 -62.08 -60.38
N SER A 37 -22.92 -62.00 -60.11
CA SER A 37 -23.66 -60.73 -60.14
C SER A 37 -23.51 -59.90 -58.85
N ILE A 38 -23.47 -60.56 -57.68
CA ILE A 38 -23.44 -59.88 -56.37
C ILE A 38 -22.05 -59.99 -55.73
N GLY A 39 -21.48 -61.20 -55.68
CA GLY A 39 -20.10 -61.43 -55.22
C GLY A 39 -19.75 -60.91 -53.83
N LEU A 40 -20.64 -61.05 -52.83
CA LEU A 40 -20.42 -60.55 -51.47
C LEU A 40 -19.90 -61.63 -50.52
N ASP A 41 -18.82 -61.33 -49.82
CA ASP A 41 -18.33 -62.12 -48.67
C ASP A 41 -19.05 -61.67 -47.40
N LYS A 42 -20.16 -62.33 -47.10
CA LYS A 42 -20.97 -62.02 -45.92
C LYS A 42 -20.21 -62.27 -44.61
N GLU A 43 -19.42 -63.34 -44.55
CA GLU A 43 -18.71 -63.73 -43.33
C GLU A 43 -17.60 -62.73 -43.00
N GLY A 44 -16.86 -62.27 -44.02
CA GLY A 44 -15.87 -61.21 -43.90
C GLY A 44 -16.49 -59.89 -43.43
N LEU A 45 -17.64 -59.50 -43.99
CA LEU A 45 -18.36 -58.28 -43.58
C LEU A 45 -18.90 -58.38 -42.15
N ASP A 46 -19.46 -59.53 -41.76
CA ASP A 46 -19.94 -59.77 -40.40
C ASP A 46 -18.79 -59.70 -39.39
N MET A 47 -17.60 -60.17 -39.75
CA MET A 47 -16.39 -60.04 -38.94
C MET A 47 -15.94 -58.57 -38.80
N GLN A 48 -15.93 -57.81 -39.89
CA GLN A 48 -15.59 -56.38 -39.86
C GLN A 48 -16.55 -55.57 -38.98
N VAL A 49 -17.86 -55.84 -39.07
CA VAL A 49 -18.86 -55.17 -38.23
C VAL A 49 -18.64 -55.49 -36.76
N LYS A 50 -18.35 -56.77 -36.43
CA LYS A 50 -18.03 -57.18 -35.05
C LYS A 50 -16.78 -56.48 -34.53
N GLU A 51 -15.73 -56.39 -35.34
CA GLU A 51 -14.50 -55.71 -34.98
C GLU A 51 -14.75 -54.21 -34.72
N LYS A 52 -15.43 -53.53 -35.64
CA LYS A 52 -15.77 -52.11 -35.49
C LYS A 52 -16.60 -51.85 -34.23
N LYS A 53 -17.58 -52.71 -33.93
CA LYS A 53 -18.40 -52.59 -32.72
C LYS A 53 -17.55 -52.74 -31.45
N LYS A 54 -16.61 -53.67 -31.42
CA LYS A 54 -15.68 -53.84 -30.29
C LYS A 54 -14.79 -52.61 -30.10
N GLN A 55 -14.30 -52.03 -31.20
CA GLN A 55 -13.50 -50.81 -31.16
C GLN A 55 -14.30 -49.64 -30.59
N GLU A 56 -15.53 -49.44 -31.08
CA GLU A 56 -16.44 -48.40 -30.59
C GLU A 56 -16.76 -48.56 -29.10
N GLU A 57 -17.02 -49.78 -28.64
CA GLU A 57 -17.28 -50.07 -27.23
C GLU A 57 -16.06 -49.76 -26.35
N ALA A 58 -14.85 -50.15 -26.80
CA ALA A 58 -13.61 -49.84 -26.09
C ALA A 58 -13.31 -48.33 -26.06
N GLU A 59 -13.60 -47.60 -27.15
CA GLU A 59 -13.48 -46.15 -27.19
C GLU A 59 -14.48 -45.47 -26.25
N LYS A 60 -15.72 -45.95 -26.22
CA LYS A 60 -16.75 -45.46 -25.30
C LYS A 60 -16.37 -45.71 -23.84
N GLU A 61 -15.83 -46.88 -23.52
CA GLU A 61 -15.35 -47.18 -22.17
C GLU A 61 -14.21 -46.23 -21.77
N LYS A 62 -13.24 -45.99 -22.66
CA LYS A 62 -12.16 -45.01 -22.43
C LYS A 62 -12.71 -43.60 -22.21
N GLN A 63 -13.67 -43.15 -23.02
CA GLN A 63 -14.31 -41.84 -22.87
C GLN A 63 -15.06 -41.73 -21.54
N ASN A 64 -15.77 -42.78 -21.13
CA ASN A 64 -16.47 -42.82 -19.85
C ASN A 64 -15.49 -42.73 -18.67
N ALA A 65 -14.37 -43.45 -18.73
CA ALA A 65 -13.32 -43.37 -17.71
C ALA A 65 -12.75 -41.95 -17.61
N TYR A 66 -12.42 -41.33 -18.76
CA TYR A 66 -11.93 -39.95 -18.80
C TYR A 66 -12.96 -38.95 -18.24
N ALA A 67 -14.24 -39.10 -18.58
CA ALA A 67 -15.31 -38.26 -18.06
C ALA A 67 -15.46 -38.41 -16.53
N ALA A 68 -15.35 -39.63 -16.00
CA ALA A 68 -15.38 -39.88 -14.57
C ALA A 68 -14.18 -39.22 -13.85
N ASP A 69 -12.98 -39.34 -14.41
CA ASP A 69 -11.77 -38.68 -13.88
C ASP A 69 -11.90 -37.15 -13.90
N MET A 70 -12.46 -36.59 -14.98
CA MET A 70 -12.70 -35.15 -15.08
C MET A 70 -13.66 -34.67 -13.98
N LEU A 71 -14.75 -35.40 -13.72
CA LEU A 71 -15.69 -35.08 -12.65
C LEU A 71 -15.03 -35.17 -11.27
N HIS A 72 -14.23 -36.21 -11.03
CA HIS A 72 -13.46 -36.36 -9.81
C HIS A 72 -12.50 -35.18 -9.61
N ASN A 73 -11.72 -34.84 -10.62
CA ASN A 73 -10.74 -33.75 -10.57
C ASN A 73 -11.42 -32.40 -10.35
N SER A 74 -12.56 -32.15 -10.99
CA SER A 74 -13.36 -30.94 -10.76
C SER A 74 -13.83 -30.83 -9.30
N LYS A 75 -14.30 -31.93 -8.72
CA LYS A 75 -14.69 -31.98 -7.29
C LYS A 75 -13.51 -31.70 -6.38
N VAL A 76 -12.35 -32.31 -6.64
CA VAL A 76 -11.11 -32.08 -5.87
C VAL A 76 -10.69 -30.62 -5.96
N ALA A 77 -10.67 -30.04 -7.16
CA ALA A 77 -10.33 -28.63 -7.37
C ALA A 77 -11.27 -27.69 -6.61
N SER A 78 -12.58 -27.96 -6.62
CA SER A 78 -13.57 -27.18 -5.86
C SER A 78 -13.33 -27.25 -4.35
N ILE A 79 -13.03 -28.43 -3.81
CA ILE A 79 -12.69 -28.60 -2.40
C ILE A 79 -11.42 -27.81 -2.05
N LEU A 80 -10.36 -27.94 -2.85
CA LEU A 80 -9.09 -27.24 -2.62
C LEU A 80 -9.27 -25.72 -2.68
N HIS A 81 -10.01 -25.22 -3.66
CA HIS A 81 -10.33 -23.80 -3.77
C HIS A 81 -11.11 -23.31 -2.53
N SER A 82 -12.11 -24.08 -2.08
CA SER A 82 -12.88 -23.72 -0.88
C SER A 82 -12.02 -23.64 0.38
N ARG A 83 -11.03 -24.53 0.52
CA ARG A 83 -10.07 -24.52 1.63
C ARG A 83 -9.18 -23.28 1.57
N GLN A 84 -8.61 -23.00 0.40
CA GLN A 84 -7.76 -21.83 0.19
C GLN A 84 -8.51 -20.51 0.47
N VAL A 85 -9.77 -20.40 0.05
CA VAL A 85 -10.60 -19.22 0.34
C VAL A 85 -10.86 -19.08 1.84
N LYS A 86 -11.12 -20.18 2.56
CA LYS A 86 -11.29 -20.16 4.02
C LYS A 86 -10.01 -19.72 4.74
N GLU A 87 -8.85 -20.24 4.33
CA GLU A 87 -7.54 -19.86 4.86
C GLU A 87 -7.27 -18.37 4.65
N LYS A 88 -7.47 -17.87 3.42
CA LYS A 88 -7.33 -16.44 3.11
C LYS A 88 -8.21 -15.58 4.01
N ARG A 89 -9.49 -15.93 4.15
CA ARG A 89 -10.43 -15.22 5.05
C ARG A 89 -10.01 -15.28 6.52
N ALA A 90 -9.44 -16.41 6.97
CA ALA A 90 -8.96 -16.54 8.34
C ALA A 90 -7.75 -15.64 8.60
N ILE A 91 -6.81 -15.57 7.65
CA ILE A 91 -5.65 -14.67 7.70
C ILE A 91 -6.10 -13.21 7.69
N GLU A 92 -7.00 -12.83 6.79
CA GLU A 92 -7.56 -11.47 6.72
C GLU A 92 -8.21 -11.07 8.06
N LYS A 93 -9.01 -11.96 8.65
CA LYS A 93 -9.59 -11.75 9.98
C LYS A 93 -8.53 -11.62 11.07
N ALA A 94 -7.49 -12.45 11.05
CA ALA A 94 -6.39 -12.37 12.01
C ALA A 94 -5.64 -11.05 11.91
N ILE A 95 -5.40 -10.55 10.68
CA ILE A 95 -4.77 -9.24 10.45
C ILE A 95 -5.65 -8.12 11.00
N VAL A 96 -6.95 -8.11 10.69
CA VAL A 96 -7.88 -7.10 11.19
C VAL A 96 -7.96 -7.13 12.72
N ASN A 97 -8.03 -8.32 13.32
CA ASN A 97 -8.05 -8.48 14.77
C ASN A 97 -6.76 -7.97 15.42
N TYR A 98 -5.60 -8.28 14.84
CA TYR A 98 -4.31 -7.79 15.32
C TYR A 98 -4.23 -6.27 15.22
N GLN A 99 -4.65 -5.68 14.09
CA GLN A 99 -4.73 -4.23 13.93
C GLN A 99 -5.63 -3.59 14.99
N HIS A 100 -6.80 -4.18 15.26
CA HIS A 100 -7.70 -3.69 16.31
C HIS A 100 -7.06 -3.77 17.70
N GLN A 101 -6.40 -4.88 18.03
CA GLN A 101 -5.68 -5.03 19.31
C GLN A 101 -4.60 -3.96 19.47
N CYS A 102 -3.76 -3.76 18.44
CA CYS A 102 -2.74 -2.72 18.46
C CYS A 102 -3.33 -1.30 18.51
N GLN A 103 -4.51 -1.05 17.92
CA GLN A 103 -5.18 0.25 18.03
C GLN A 103 -5.71 0.51 19.45
N GLN A 104 -6.26 -0.50 20.12
CA GLN A 104 -6.82 -0.38 21.47
C GLN A 104 -5.73 -0.12 22.54
N GLU A 105 -4.52 -0.67 22.38
CA GLU A 105 -3.38 -0.34 23.26
C GLU A 105 -2.85 1.09 23.05
N ASN A 106 -3.10 1.69 21.88
CA ASN A 106 -2.69 3.05 21.52
C ASN A 106 -3.83 4.07 21.68
N ASP A 107 -4.66 3.93 22.71
CA ASP A 107 -5.73 4.88 23.11
C ASP A 107 -5.21 6.25 23.60
N LEU A 108 -3.96 6.60 23.27
CA LEU A 108 -3.36 7.93 23.43
C LEU A 108 -4.03 8.98 22.53
N ASN A 109 -4.86 8.57 21.57
CA ASN A 109 -5.59 9.45 20.65
C ASN A 109 -7.04 9.75 21.07
N ASN A 110 -7.44 9.43 22.30
CA ASN A 110 -8.71 9.92 22.83
C ASN A 110 -8.65 11.45 22.97
N LEU A 111 -9.24 12.17 22.02
CA LEU A 111 -9.47 13.63 22.06
C LEU A 111 -10.18 14.08 23.34
N ASP A 112 -10.87 13.15 24.02
CA ASP A 112 -11.56 13.37 25.28
C ASP A 112 -10.63 13.34 26.50
N HIS A 113 -9.43 12.75 26.37
CA HIS A 113 -8.43 12.77 27.43
C HIS A 113 -7.84 14.17 27.62
N CYS A 114 -7.74 14.96 26.55
CA CYS A 114 -7.35 16.38 26.60
C CYS A 114 -8.45 17.31 27.17
N ARG A 115 -9.72 16.86 27.21
CA ARG A 115 -10.84 17.65 27.75
C ARG A 115 -11.07 17.40 29.24
N LYS A 116 -10.59 16.27 29.76
CA LYS A 116 -10.73 15.86 31.17
C LYS A 116 -9.53 16.24 32.04
N THR A 117 -8.47 16.77 31.46
CA THR A 117 -7.46 17.47 32.26
C THR A 117 -8.08 18.77 32.73
N ASP A 118 -8.67 18.74 33.92
CA ASP A 118 -9.12 19.93 34.60
C ASP A 118 -7.97 20.94 34.62
N ILE A 119 -8.24 22.17 34.21
CA ILE A 119 -7.26 23.27 34.19
C ILE A 119 -6.68 23.51 35.59
N GLY A 120 -7.31 22.98 36.65
CA GLY A 120 -6.84 23.00 38.03
C GLY A 120 -5.83 21.92 38.43
N ASP A 121 -5.69 20.83 37.66
CA ASP A 121 -4.85 19.66 38.04
C ASP A 121 -3.61 19.48 37.15
N ALA A 122 -3.49 20.30 36.11
CA ALA A 122 -2.22 20.52 35.44
C ALA A 122 -1.31 21.27 36.42
N GLN A 123 -0.42 20.54 37.10
CA GLN A 123 0.74 21.02 37.85
C GLN A 123 1.07 22.49 37.47
N MET A 124 0.60 23.43 38.28
CA MET A 124 0.45 24.84 37.87
C MET A 124 1.79 25.53 37.57
N MET A 125 2.92 24.85 37.75
CA MET A 125 4.24 25.27 37.29
C MET A 125 5.11 24.06 36.89
N PRO A 126 5.79 24.09 35.73
CA PRO A 126 6.90 23.17 35.49
C PRO A 126 7.97 23.41 36.58
N PRO A 127 8.52 22.35 37.21
CA PRO A 127 9.63 22.51 38.13
C PRO A 127 10.82 23.13 37.39
N GLY A 128 11.17 24.39 37.69
CA GLY A 128 12.31 25.08 37.06
C GLY A 128 12.10 26.55 36.69
N LEU A 129 10.87 27.08 36.75
CA LEU A 129 10.61 28.50 36.54
C LEU A 129 10.53 29.26 37.89
N VAL A 130 11.65 29.35 38.60
CA VAL A 130 11.79 30.12 39.87
C VAL A 130 12.08 31.61 39.58
N GLY A 131 11.90 32.07 38.34
CA GLY A 131 12.35 33.38 37.87
C GLY A 131 11.26 34.46 37.77
N GLU A 132 9.97 34.11 37.80
CA GLU A 132 8.90 35.10 37.68
C GLU A 132 8.58 35.73 39.04
N ASP A 133 9.11 36.94 39.25
CA ASP A 133 8.76 37.75 40.41
C ASP A 133 7.42 38.45 40.22
N LEU A 134 6.37 37.85 40.79
CA LEU A 134 5.01 38.39 40.84
C LEU A 134 4.95 39.78 41.48
N GLU A 135 5.89 40.11 42.38
CA GLU A 135 5.92 41.36 43.15
C GLU A 135 6.84 42.43 42.54
N SER A 136 7.26 42.22 41.28
CA SER A 136 8.18 43.10 40.56
C SER A 136 7.73 44.57 40.54
N LYS A 137 6.42 44.82 40.42
CA LYS A 137 5.83 46.17 40.42
C LYS A 137 6.01 46.87 41.77
N SER A 138 5.79 46.15 42.87
CA SER A 138 5.91 46.71 44.21
C SER A 138 7.37 46.92 44.60
N ARG A 139 8.29 46.02 44.20
CA ARG A 139 9.73 46.25 44.34
C ARG A 139 10.15 47.54 43.64
N LEU A 140 9.69 47.73 42.40
CA LEU A 140 10.02 48.93 41.61
C LEU A 140 9.47 50.21 42.25
N LYS A 141 8.28 50.13 42.87
CA LYS A 141 7.71 51.25 43.64
C LYS A 141 8.59 51.61 44.84
N LYS A 142 9.01 50.63 45.65
CA LYS A 142 9.91 50.84 46.79
C LYS A 142 11.25 51.45 46.37
N GLN A 143 11.85 50.96 45.28
CA GLN A 143 13.10 51.51 44.74
C GLN A 143 12.95 52.97 44.31
N ARG A 144 11.83 53.33 43.70
CA ARG A 144 11.54 54.73 43.33
C ARG A 144 11.38 55.62 44.56
N GLU A 145 10.74 55.12 45.60
CA GLU A 145 10.52 55.85 46.85
C GLU A 145 11.84 56.10 47.58
N GLN A 146 12.69 55.07 47.68
CA GLN A 146 14.06 55.18 48.20
C GLN A 146 14.91 56.20 47.41
N LEU A 147 14.85 56.17 46.08
CA LEU A 147 15.58 57.12 45.25
C LEU A 147 15.07 58.55 45.46
N ARG A 148 13.76 58.73 45.64
CA ARG A 148 13.16 60.03 45.92
C ARG A 148 13.63 60.59 47.25
N GLU A 149 13.62 59.78 48.30
CA GLU A 149 14.10 60.17 49.64
C GLU A 149 15.57 60.56 49.60
N TRP A 150 16.41 59.78 48.90
CA TRP A 150 17.83 60.09 48.78
C TRP A 150 18.08 61.41 48.04
N LEU A 151 17.35 61.69 46.96
CA LEU A 151 17.48 62.96 46.26
C LEU A 151 17.06 64.16 47.12
N ILE A 152 16.02 64.00 47.96
CA ILE A 152 15.60 65.03 48.91
C ILE A 152 16.70 65.25 49.97
N GLN A 153 17.28 64.17 50.50
CA GLN A 153 18.39 64.23 51.44
C GLN A 153 19.58 65.02 50.83
N GLN A 154 19.99 64.67 49.61
CA GLN A 154 21.07 65.36 48.90
C GLN A 154 20.75 66.85 48.69
N GLN A 155 19.53 67.20 48.28
CA GLN A 155 19.13 68.60 48.16
C GLN A 155 19.19 69.32 49.51
N SER A 156 18.72 68.68 50.58
CA SER A 156 18.78 69.27 51.93
C SER A 156 20.21 69.49 52.40
N GLU A 157 21.12 68.55 52.13
CA GLU A 157 22.56 68.69 52.42
C GLU A 157 23.20 69.77 51.55
N PHE A 158 22.86 69.88 50.28
CA PHE A 158 23.32 70.96 49.39
C PHE A 158 22.83 72.33 49.85
N VAL A 159 21.57 72.44 50.29
CA VAL A 159 21.02 73.68 50.85
C VAL A 159 21.69 74.01 52.18
N GLN A 160 21.93 73.03 53.06
CA GLN A 160 22.67 73.25 54.31
C GLN A 160 24.12 73.65 54.06
N ARG A 161 24.81 73.03 53.09
CA ARG A 161 26.18 73.41 52.69
C ARG A 161 26.23 74.76 51.98
N GLY A 162 25.23 75.09 51.15
CA GLY A 162 25.08 76.36 50.45
C GLY A 162 24.61 77.51 51.34
N ALA A 163 23.86 77.23 52.41
CA ALA A 163 23.49 78.20 53.43
C ALA A 163 24.68 78.61 54.32
N ILE A 164 25.72 77.79 54.40
CA ILE A 164 27.00 78.13 55.04
C ILE A 164 27.90 78.96 54.07
N HIS A 165 27.61 78.97 52.77
CA HIS A 165 28.38 79.66 51.73
C HIS A 165 27.49 80.47 50.76
N THR A 166 26.81 81.51 51.25
CA THR A 166 26.33 82.61 50.39
C THR A 166 26.50 83.96 51.10
N PRO A 167 27.51 84.77 50.71
CA PRO A 167 27.50 86.18 51.03
C PRO A 167 26.50 86.89 50.10
N HIS A 168 25.74 87.79 50.73
CA HIS A 168 24.70 88.64 50.16
C HIS A 168 25.16 89.34 48.87
N SER A 169 24.63 88.92 47.71
CA SER A 169 24.73 89.71 46.48
C SER A 169 23.41 89.65 45.72
N THR A 170 22.78 90.81 45.64
CA THR A 170 21.49 91.07 45.02
C THR A 170 21.59 90.91 43.50
N MET A 171 21.16 89.76 42.99
CA MET A 171 20.95 89.57 41.54
C MET A 171 19.74 90.39 41.09
N THR A 172 19.91 91.15 40.01
CA THR A 172 18.90 92.09 39.51
C THR A 172 17.83 91.34 38.69
N LYS A 173 16.62 91.91 38.59
CA LYS A 173 15.47 91.32 37.86
C LYS A 173 15.76 90.87 36.41
N ALA A 174 16.86 91.34 35.80
CA ALA A 174 17.30 90.91 34.48
C ALA A 174 17.87 89.48 34.45
N GLU A 175 18.48 89.01 35.54
CA GLU A 175 19.14 87.69 35.63
C GLU A 175 18.15 86.56 35.96
N GLN A 176 17.02 86.88 36.59
CA GLN A 176 15.89 85.95 36.81
C GLN A 176 15.20 85.54 35.49
N ASN A 177 15.21 86.41 34.47
CA ASN A 177 14.55 86.12 33.19
C ASN A 177 15.37 85.21 32.27
N TRP A 178 16.70 85.17 32.43
CA TRP A 178 17.56 84.30 31.62
C TRP A 178 17.49 82.83 32.09
N THR A 179 17.40 82.60 33.40
CA THR A 179 17.27 81.26 34.00
C THR A 179 15.94 80.59 33.67
N ILE A 180 14.83 81.34 33.62
CA ILE A 180 13.51 80.79 33.23
C ILE A 180 13.46 80.39 31.74
N LYS A 181 14.11 81.15 30.85
CA LYS A 181 14.20 80.81 29.41
C LYS A 181 15.12 79.61 29.15
N PHE A 182 16.17 79.41 29.94
CA PHE A 182 17.08 78.27 29.78
C PHE A 182 16.45 76.94 30.25
N CYS A 183 15.66 76.96 31.34
CA CYS A 183 14.95 75.78 31.83
C CYS A 183 13.82 75.30 30.89
N SER A 184 13.15 76.22 30.18
CA SER A 184 12.06 75.87 29.26
C SER A 184 12.56 75.21 27.96
N PHE A 185 13.73 75.61 27.44
CA PHE A 185 14.29 75.03 26.20
C PHE A 185 14.75 73.57 26.38
N ARG A 186 15.24 73.20 27.56
CA ARG A 186 15.71 71.84 27.86
C ARG A 186 14.56 70.83 28.05
N ALA A 187 13.38 71.29 28.49
CA ALA A 187 12.20 70.47 28.69
C ALA A 187 11.45 70.14 27.38
N LEU A 188 11.58 70.96 26.33
CA LEU A 188 10.98 70.71 25.01
C LEU A 188 11.73 69.63 24.22
N ARG A 189 13.06 69.53 24.36
CA ARG A 189 13.89 68.53 23.67
C ARG A 189 13.63 67.10 24.13
N TRP A 190 13.21 66.89 25.39
CA TRP A 190 12.96 65.57 25.97
C TRP A 190 11.58 64.97 25.65
N ARG A 191 10.65 65.74 25.08
CA ARG A 191 9.28 65.28 24.78
C ARG A 191 9.06 64.77 23.35
N GLY A 192 10.03 64.94 22.44
CA GLY A 192 9.89 64.62 21.01
C GLY A 192 10.31 63.21 20.59
N GLU A 193 10.86 62.39 21.50
CA GLU A 193 11.65 61.20 21.11
C GLU A 193 11.07 59.87 21.62
N LYS A 194 9.74 59.71 21.60
CA LYS A 194 9.09 58.40 21.76
C LYS A 194 7.80 58.27 20.94
N GLN A 195 7.96 58.16 19.62
CA GLN A 195 6.99 57.46 18.77
C GLN A 195 7.75 56.71 17.67
N GLN A 196 7.74 55.37 17.71
CA GLN A 196 7.67 54.52 16.52
C GLN A 196 7.04 53.14 16.85
N PRO A 197 6.36 52.50 15.87
CA PRO A 197 5.35 51.47 16.09
C PRO A 197 5.84 50.04 15.77
N SER A 198 5.05 49.08 16.26
CA SER A 198 5.08 47.63 16.05
C SER A 198 5.32 47.17 14.60
N HIS A 199 6.30 46.28 14.39
CA HIS A 199 6.44 45.51 13.15
C HIS A 199 5.47 44.32 13.12
N LYS A 200 4.67 44.31 12.04
CA LYS A 200 3.73 43.27 11.64
C LYS A 200 4.45 41.98 11.22
N GLN A 201 3.83 40.86 11.56
CA GLN A 201 4.08 39.53 11.02
C GLN A 201 3.96 39.55 9.49
N GLN A 202 4.95 39.02 8.78
CA GLN A 202 4.81 38.62 7.38
C GLN A 202 4.66 37.10 7.34
N SER A 203 3.44 36.66 7.06
CA SER A 203 3.11 35.31 6.61
C SER A 203 3.60 35.14 5.16
N VAL A 204 4.43 34.13 4.92
CA VAL A 204 4.80 33.66 3.58
C VAL A 204 3.80 32.56 3.18
N PRO A 205 3.11 32.63 2.02
CA PRO A 205 2.39 31.48 1.50
C PRO A 205 3.20 30.73 0.44
N PHE A 206 2.87 29.43 0.34
CA PHE A 206 2.87 28.65 -0.90
C PHE A 206 4.15 27.87 -1.28
N ARG A 207 4.08 26.52 -1.22
CA ARG A 207 3.87 25.66 -2.40
C ARG A 207 3.83 24.18 -1.99
N LYS A 208 2.65 23.54 -2.05
CA LYS A 208 2.52 22.08 -1.99
C LYS A 208 3.05 21.51 -3.30
N GLN A 209 4.09 20.68 -3.26
CA GLN A 209 4.39 19.77 -4.36
C GLN A 209 3.66 18.45 -4.10
N SER A 210 2.60 18.21 -4.87
CA SER A 210 2.00 16.90 -5.05
C SER A 210 2.72 16.22 -6.21
N THR A 211 3.50 15.19 -5.95
CA THR A 211 3.95 14.25 -6.97
C THR A 211 3.08 12.99 -6.89
N SER A 212 2.16 12.89 -7.85
CA SER A 212 1.43 11.67 -8.14
C SER A 212 2.35 10.68 -8.85
N LEU A 213 2.78 9.63 -8.16
CA LEU A 213 3.36 8.45 -8.79
C LEU A 213 2.21 7.49 -9.16
N LYS A 214 1.66 7.69 -10.36
CA LYS A 214 0.89 6.67 -11.10
C LYS A 214 1.47 6.62 -12.49
N SER A 215 2.25 5.59 -12.80
CA SER A 215 2.39 4.99 -14.14
C SER A 215 3.56 4.02 -14.18
N THR A 216 3.36 2.80 -13.69
CA THR A 216 4.13 1.60 -14.10
C THR A 216 3.27 0.35 -13.95
N GLN A 217 2.14 0.32 -14.67
CA GLN A 217 1.42 -0.93 -15.00
C GLN A 217 1.07 -0.89 -16.48
N SER A 218 2.07 -1.02 -17.35
CA SER A 218 1.85 -1.26 -18.79
C SER A 218 3.10 -1.82 -19.49
N ILE A 219 3.83 -2.77 -18.89
CA ILE A 219 4.96 -3.46 -19.57
C ILE A 219 4.95 -5.00 -19.36
N LEU A 220 3.92 -5.59 -18.73
CA LEU A 220 3.86 -7.07 -18.54
C LEU A 220 2.58 -7.70 -19.09
N SER A 221 2.15 -7.33 -20.29
CA SER A 221 1.13 -8.08 -21.05
C SER A 221 1.59 -8.59 -22.43
N HIS A 222 2.86 -8.39 -22.79
CA HIS A 222 3.39 -8.80 -24.11
C HIS A 222 4.28 -10.05 -24.11
N CYS A 223 4.44 -10.77 -22.99
CA CYS A 223 5.30 -11.97 -22.93
C CYS A 223 4.57 -13.32 -22.89
N VAL A 224 3.24 -13.39 -22.85
CA VAL A 224 2.52 -14.70 -22.76
C VAL A 224 2.02 -15.23 -24.11
N SER A 225 2.07 -14.44 -25.19
CA SER A 225 1.57 -14.89 -26.51
C SER A 225 2.60 -15.62 -27.39
N LYS A 226 3.82 -15.89 -26.91
CA LYS A 226 4.90 -16.50 -27.72
C LYS A 226 5.36 -17.89 -27.26
N PHE A 227 4.59 -18.56 -26.42
CA PHE A 227 4.94 -19.90 -25.90
C PHE A 227 3.92 -21.00 -26.23
N MET A 228 2.98 -20.77 -27.16
CA MET A 228 2.08 -21.80 -27.69
C MET A 228 2.20 -21.96 -29.21
N SER A 229 3.43 -22.06 -29.70
CA SER A 229 3.71 -22.55 -31.05
C SER A 229 5.06 -23.24 -31.05
N PHE A 230 5.08 -24.45 -30.49
CA PHE A 230 5.97 -25.56 -30.83
C PHE A 230 5.30 -26.85 -30.37
#